data_AF-A0A2G6LEZ8-F1
#
_entry.id   AF-A0A2G6LEZ8-F1
#
_cell.length_a   1.000
_cell.length_b   1.000
_cell.length_c   1.000
_cell.angle_alpha   90.00
_cell.angle_beta   90.00
_cell.angle_gamma   90.00
#
_symmetry.space_group_name_H-M   'P 1'
#
loop_
_entity.id
_entity.type
_entity.pdbx_description
1 polymer ?
#
loop_
_entity_poly.entity_id
_entity_poly.type
_entity_poly.pdbx_seq_one_letter_code
_entity_poly.pdbx_strand_id
1 'polypeptide(L)'
;MLSKLSKKIRMWQWMVIAAVGIGVIYIVAPQQLGILLLKATYITIAIAIGYYADRVIFYYARPHKMREDAWVQTSTHTFKSERCEAAYRAYSAAMIRRAIIVSAVVIAFALGL
;
A
#
# COMPACT_ATOMS: atom_id res chain seq x y z
N MET A 1 21.88 6.94 -20.78
CA MET A 1 21.09 5.71 -20.56
C MET A 1 20.90 5.38 -19.07
N LEU A 2 21.89 5.63 -18.20
CA LEU A 2 21.82 5.40 -16.75
C LEU A 2 20.80 6.27 -15.97
N SER A 3 20.49 7.48 -16.45
CA SER A 3 19.52 8.39 -15.80
C SER A 3 18.06 7.96 -15.96
N LYS A 4 17.72 7.18 -17.00
CA LYS A 4 16.36 6.64 -17.19
C LYS A 4 16.07 5.45 -16.27
N LEU A 5 17.10 4.71 -15.84
CA LEU A 5 16.96 3.59 -14.91
C LEU A 5 16.65 4.08 -13.48
N SER A 6 17.25 5.19 -13.06
CA SER A 6 17.06 5.82 -11.74
C SER A 6 15.60 6.19 -11.46
N LYS A 7 14.87 6.75 -12.45
CA LYS A 7 13.43 7.09 -12.28
C LYS A 7 12.54 5.87 -12.03
N LYS A 8 12.92 4.69 -12.54
CA LYS A 8 12.15 3.44 -12.39
C LYS A 8 12.50 2.70 -11.08
N ILE A 9 13.66 3.03 -10.50
CA ILE A 9 14.28 2.33 -9.37
C ILE A 9 14.17 3.18 -8.08
N ARG A 10 13.02 3.85 -7.87
CA ARG A 10 12.76 4.67 -6.66
C ARG A 10 12.83 3.87 -5.35
N MET A 11 12.64 2.55 -5.39
CA MET A 11 12.60 1.68 -4.22
C MET A 11 13.95 1.03 -3.87
N TRP A 12 14.98 1.20 -4.70
CA TRP A 12 16.25 0.50 -4.51
C TRP A 12 17.01 0.94 -3.26
N GLN A 13 16.93 2.22 -2.91
CA GLN A 13 17.53 2.73 -1.69
C GLN A 13 17.02 1.95 -0.46
N TRP A 14 15.72 1.64 -0.43
CA TRP A 14 15.11 0.84 0.63
C TRP A 14 15.52 -0.63 0.58
N MET A 15 15.68 -1.21 -0.62
CA MET A 15 16.19 -2.58 -0.77
C MET A 15 17.63 -2.72 -0.24
N VAL A 16 18.49 -1.73 -0.54
CA VAL A 16 19.87 -1.71 -0.04
C VAL A 16 19.90 -1.60 1.48
N ILE A 17 19.10 -0.68 2.06
CA ILE A 17 19.01 -0.53 3.52
C ILE A 17 18.51 -1.82 4.18
N ALA A 18 17.49 -2.47 3.61
CA ALA A 18 16.98 -3.73 4.12
C ALA A 18 18.04 -4.85 4.06
N ALA A 19 18.78 -4.96 2.96
CA ALA A 19 19.85 -5.95 2.80
C ALA A 19 20.98 -5.73 3.80
N VAL A 20 21.39 -4.48 4.01
CA VAL A 20 22.40 -4.11 5.03
C VAL A 20 21.89 -4.46 6.43
N GLY A 21 20.64 -4.14 6.76
CA GLY A 21 20.04 -4.49 8.05
C GLY A 21 20.02 -6.00 8.31
N ILE A 22 19.65 -6.81 7.32
CA ILE A 22 19.71 -8.27 7.41
C ILE A 22 21.16 -8.75 7.62
N GLY A 23 22.12 -8.15 6.90
CA GLY A 23 23.54 -8.46 7.07
C GLY A 23 24.08 -8.16 8.46
N VAL A 24 23.68 -7.03 9.07
CA VAL A 24 24.04 -6.68 10.44
C VAL A 24 23.46 -7.69 11.44
N ILE A 25 22.18 -8.08 11.27
CA ILE A 25 21.55 -9.11 12.13
C ILE A 25 22.27 -10.44 12.00
N TYR A 26 22.69 -10.83 10.79
CA TYR A 26 23.43 -12.07 10.59
C TYR A 26 24.77 -12.10 11.34
N ILE A 27 25.48 -10.96 11.41
CA ILE A 27 26.76 -10.85 12.12
C ILE A 27 26.54 -10.82 13.64
N VAL A 28 25.57 -10.05 14.13
CA VAL A 28 25.38 -9.81 15.57
C VAL A 28 24.61 -10.95 16.23
N ALA A 29 23.58 -11.48 15.57
CA ALA A 29 22.66 -12.47 16.14
C ALA A 29 22.09 -13.41 15.05
N PRO A 30 22.92 -14.31 14.49
CA PRO A 30 22.52 -15.18 13.37
C PRO A 30 21.30 -16.07 13.70
N GLN A 31 21.14 -16.44 14.98
CA GLN A 31 19.99 -17.21 15.47
C GLN A 31 18.65 -16.47 15.30
N GLN A 32 18.64 -15.14 15.19
CA GLN A 32 17.41 -14.35 15.04
C GLN A 32 16.90 -14.31 13.59
N LEU A 33 17.64 -14.80 12.60
CA LEU A 33 17.20 -14.82 11.22
C LEU A 33 15.91 -15.63 11.02
N GLY A 34 15.76 -16.76 11.73
CA GLY A 34 14.54 -17.56 11.68
C GLY A 34 13.32 -16.79 12.18
N ILE A 35 13.48 -16.06 13.29
CA ILE A 35 12.43 -15.23 13.88
C ILE A 35 12.08 -14.06 12.95
N LEU A 36 13.09 -13.45 12.33
CA LEU A 36 12.89 -12.36 11.37
C LEU A 36 12.08 -12.84 10.15
N LEU A 37 12.42 -14.00 9.58
CA LEU A 37 11.69 -14.60 8.46
C LEU A 37 10.24 -14.92 8.82
N LEU A 38 10.03 -15.44 10.02
CA LEU A 38 8.69 -15.72 10.55
C LEU A 38 7.87 -14.42 10.64
N LYS A 39 8.42 -13.37 11.27
CA LYS A 39 7.75 -12.05 11.39
C LYS A 39 7.46 -11.44 10.02
N ALA A 40 8.41 -11.49 9.08
CA ALA A 40 8.22 -10.98 7.73
C ALA A 40 7.10 -11.74 6.98
N THR A 41 7.03 -13.06 7.15
CA THR A 41 5.98 -13.90 6.56
C THR A 41 4.61 -13.50 7.10
N TYR A 42 4.46 -13.37 8.43
CA TYR A 42 3.21 -12.95 9.04
C TYR A 42 2.76 -11.57 8.57
N ILE A 43 3.66 -10.58 8.51
CA ILE A 43 3.33 -9.24 8.02
C ILE A 43 2.89 -9.28 6.55
N THR A 44 3.55 -10.09 5.73
CA THR A 44 3.19 -10.25 4.31
C THR A 44 1.79 -10.83 4.15
N ILE A 45 1.47 -11.86 4.94
CA ILE A 45 0.12 -12.46 4.98
C ILE A 45 -0.91 -11.44 5.47
N ALA A 46 -0.61 -10.68 6.53
CA ALA A 46 -1.51 -9.66 7.08
C ALA A 46 -1.84 -8.57 6.04
N ILE A 47 -0.86 -8.08 5.30
CA ILE A 47 -1.06 -7.10 4.22
C ILE A 47 -1.94 -7.70 3.12
N ALA A 48 -1.68 -8.95 2.72
CA ALA A 48 -2.48 -9.63 1.71
C ALA A 48 -3.94 -9.74 2.16
N ILE A 49 -4.18 -10.24 3.38
CA ILE A 49 -5.52 -10.38 3.96
C ILE A 49 -6.22 -9.02 4.05
N GLY A 50 -5.57 -7.99 4.60
CA GLY A 50 -6.16 -6.66 4.71
C GLY A 50 -6.53 -6.06 3.35
N TYR A 51 -5.73 -6.35 2.32
CA TYR A 51 -6.06 -5.92 0.97
C TYR A 51 -7.27 -6.68 0.38
N TYR A 52 -7.32 -8.00 0.54
CA TYR A 52 -8.44 -8.80 0.08
C TYR A 52 -9.73 -8.45 0.82
N ALA A 53 -9.65 -8.19 2.13
CA ALA A 53 -10.77 -7.76 2.95
C ALA A 53 -11.42 -6.47 2.39
N ASP A 54 -10.63 -5.42 2.11
CA ASP A 54 -11.16 -4.19 1.49
C ASP A 54 -11.83 -4.48 0.14
N ARG A 55 -11.25 -5.36 -0.70
CA ARG A 55 -11.81 -5.70 -2.01
C ARG A 55 -13.13 -6.49 -1.96
N VAL A 56 -13.31 -7.34 -0.95
CA VAL A 56 -14.51 -8.17 -0.78
C VAL A 56 -15.64 -7.36 -0.13
N ILE A 57 -15.34 -6.60 0.93
CA ILE A 57 -16.33 -5.80 1.64
C ILE A 57 -16.86 -4.67 0.74
N PHE A 58 -16.00 -4.07 -0.08
CA PHE A 58 -16.36 -2.92 -0.92
C PHE A 58 -16.26 -3.23 -2.41
N TYR A 59 -16.99 -4.25 -2.87
CA TYR A 59 -16.99 -4.65 -4.28
C TYR A 59 -17.36 -3.51 -5.24
N TYR A 60 -18.37 -2.70 -4.90
CA TYR A 60 -18.87 -1.62 -5.75
C TYR A 60 -18.15 -0.28 -5.55
N ALA A 61 -17.64 0.01 -4.36
CA ALA A 61 -16.96 1.28 -4.03
C ALA A 61 -15.43 1.16 -4.20
N ARG A 62 -14.99 0.71 -5.38
CA ARG A 62 -13.56 0.56 -5.68
C ARG A 62 -12.95 1.90 -6.12
N PRO A 63 -11.82 2.33 -5.53
CA PRO A 63 -11.21 3.60 -5.87
C PRO A 63 -10.86 3.74 -7.36
N HIS A 64 -10.47 2.65 -8.02
CA HIS A 64 -10.11 2.68 -9.44
C HIS A 64 -11.29 3.05 -10.34
N LYS A 65 -12.49 2.49 -10.06
CA LYS A 65 -13.72 2.79 -10.80
C LYS A 65 -14.20 4.21 -10.54
N MET A 66 -14.18 4.64 -9.27
CA MET A 66 -14.55 6.00 -8.88
C MET A 66 -13.68 7.07 -9.53
N ARG A 67 -12.39 6.76 -9.78
CA ARG A 67 -11.50 7.64 -10.53
C ARG A 67 -11.93 7.73 -11.99
N GLU A 68 -12.16 6.61 -12.67
CA GLU A 68 -12.56 6.63 -14.08
C GLU A 68 -13.85 7.43 -14.31
N ASP A 69 -14.86 7.22 -13.45
CA ASP A 69 -16.13 7.96 -13.51
C ASP A 69 -15.95 9.49 -13.32
N ALA A 70 -15.01 9.89 -12.47
CA ALA A 70 -14.67 11.30 -12.24
C ALA A 70 -13.87 11.93 -13.40
N TRP A 71 -12.98 11.15 -14.02
CA TRP A 71 -12.14 11.59 -15.13
C TRP A 71 -12.92 11.70 -16.44
N VAL A 72 -13.87 10.80 -16.70
CA VAL A 72 -14.79 10.89 -17.86
C VAL A 72 -15.60 12.19 -17.82
N GLN A 73 -16.06 12.59 -16.63
CA GLN A 73 -16.80 13.85 -16.41
C GLN A 73 -15.92 15.12 -16.46
N THR A 74 -14.59 14.98 -16.37
CA THR A 74 -13.60 16.08 -16.34
C THR A 74 -12.85 16.25 -17.68
N SER A 75 -13.27 15.57 -18.75
CA SER A 75 -12.63 15.63 -20.08
C SER A 75 -12.70 17.00 -20.77
N THR A 76 -13.57 17.90 -20.28
CA THR A 76 -13.45 19.34 -20.51
C THR A 76 -12.63 19.89 -19.34
N HIS A 77 -11.39 20.37 -19.57
CA HIS A 77 -10.39 20.82 -18.59
C HIS A 77 -10.83 21.99 -17.65
N THR A 78 -11.96 21.82 -16.99
CA THR A 78 -12.65 22.79 -16.14
C THR A 78 -13.34 22.00 -15.04
N PHE A 79 -12.77 22.08 -13.82
CA PHE A 79 -13.36 21.61 -12.57
C PHE A 79 -14.58 22.48 -12.21
N LYS A 80 -15.64 22.47 -13.02
CA LYS A 80 -16.79 23.39 -12.84
C LYS A 80 -18.11 22.70 -12.54
N SER A 81 -18.15 21.37 -12.43
CA SER A 81 -19.34 20.63 -12.03
C SER A 81 -19.23 20.15 -10.57
N GLU A 82 -20.27 20.40 -9.79
CA GLU A 82 -20.42 19.99 -8.39
C GLU A 82 -20.28 18.46 -8.21
N ARG A 83 -20.60 17.69 -9.26
CA ARG A 83 -20.46 16.23 -9.31
C ARG A 83 -18.99 15.77 -9.35
N CYS A 84 -18.08 16.51 -10.00
CA CYS A 84 -16.66 16.14 -10.05
C CYS A 84 -15.97 16.26 -8.69
N GLU A 85 -16.33 17.29 -7.90
CA GLU A 85 -15.78 17.47 -6.55
C GLU A 85 -16.26 16.36 -5.60
N ALA A 86 -17.55 16.01 -5.65
CA ALA A 86 -18.11 14.91 -4.87
C ALA A 86 -17.43 13.56 -5.20
N ALA A 87 -17.14 13.30 -6.48
CA ALA A 87 -16.45 12.08 -6.91
C ALA A 87 -14.98 12.01 -6.41
N TYR A 88 -14.25 13.14 -6.42
CA TYR A 88 -12.89 13.20 -5.90
C TYR A 88 -12.85 13.03 -4.38
N ARG A 89 -13.81 13.64 -3.66
CA ARG A 89 -13.98 13.44 -2.22
C ARG A 89 -14.28 11.97 -1.90
N ALA A 90 -15.19 11.33 -2.63
CA ALA A 90 -15.50 9.91 -2.45
C ALA A 90 -14.29 8.99 -2.75
N TYR A 91 -13.50 9.31 -3.78
CA TYR A 91 -12.25 8.61 -4.09
C TYR A 91 -11.23 8.71 -2.95
N SER A 92 -11.00 9.94 -2.45
CA SER A 92 -10.07 10.17 -1.34
C SER A 92 -10.49 9.45 -0.06
N ALA A 93 -11.79 9.48 0.26
CA ALA A 93 -12.38 8.75 1.38
C ALA A 93 -12.21 7.22 1.22
N ALA A 94 -12.40 6.68 0.02
CA ALA A 94 -12.19 5.26 -0.25
C ALA A 94 -10.71 4.85 -0.09
N MET A 95 -9.76 5.71 -0.44
CA MET A 95 -8.33 5.48 -0.19
C MET A 95 -7.98 5.49 1.30
N ILE A 96 -8.54 6.44 2.05
CA ILE A 96 -8.36 6.50 3.51
C ILE A 96 -8.94 5.25 4.18
N ARG A 97 -10.16 4.83 3.81
CA ARG A 97 -10.78 3.60 4.32
C ARG A 97 -9.90 2.38 4.10
N ARG A 98 -9.37 2.21 2.88
CA ARG A 98 -8.47 1.09 2.57
C ARG A 98 -7.19 1.14 3.39
N ALA A 99 -6.61 2.32 3.60
CA ALA A 99 -5.46 2.49 4.47
C ALA A 99 -5.77 2.09 5.92
N ILE A 100 -6.93 2.51 6.45
CA ILE A 100 -7.38 2.18 7.81
C ILE A 100 -7.57 0.67 7.95
N ILE A 101 -8.30 0.01 7.05
CA ILE A 101 -8.55 -1.45 7.11
C ILE A 101 -7.23 -2.23 7.08
N VAL A 102 -6.35 -1.90 6.13
CA VAL A 102 -5.04 -2.59 6.02
C VAL A 102 -4.20 -2.34 7.27
N SER A 103 -4.17 -1.10 7.78
CA SER A 103 -3.42 -0.78 9.00
C SER A 103 -3.96 -1.51 10.23
N ALA A 104 -5.28 -1.61 10.38
CA ALA A 104 -5.92 -2.30 11.50
C ALA A 104 -5.58 -3.80 11.49
N VAL A 105 -5.60 -4.43 10.31
CA VAL A 105 -5.21 -5.84 10.16
C VAL A 105 -3.73 -6.03 10.47
N VAL A 106 -2.85 -5.16 9.97
CA VAL A 106 -1.41 -5.25 10.25
C VAL A 106 -1.11 -5.04 11.74
N ILE A 107 -1.76 -4.07 12.39
CA ILE A 107 -1.60 -3.82 13.84
C ILE A 107 -2.13 -5.00 14.65
N ALA A 108 -3.28 -5.59 14.30
CA ALA A 108 -3.82 -6.76 14.99
C ALA A 108 -2.86 -7.96 14.92
N PHE A 109 -2.26 -8.21 13.74
CA PHE A 109 -1.24 -9.24 13.59
C PHE A 109 0.06 -8.93 14.35
N ALA A 110 0.44 -7.65 14.43
CA ALA A 110 1.64 -7.22 15.14
C ALA A 110 1.49 -7.26 16.67
N LEU A 111 0.28 -7.03 17.21
CA LEU A 111 -0.03 -7.08 18.64
C LEU A 111 -0.28 -8.50 19.14
N GLY A 112 -0.75 -9.41 18.27
CA GLY A 112 -0.91 -10.83 18.61
C GLY A 112 0.40 -11.63 18.63
N LEU A 113 1.57 -10.96 18.54
CA LEU A 113 2.89 -11.53 18.31
C LEU A 113 3.90 -11.17 19.40
#